data_AF-A0A9W7AES9-F1
#
_entry.id   AF-A0A9W7AES9-F1
#
_cell.length_a   1.000
_cell.length_b   1.000
_cell.length_c   1.000
_cell.angle_alpha   90.00
_cell.angle_beta   90.00
_cell.angle_gamma   90.00
#
_symmetry.space_group_name_H-M   'P 1'
#
loop_
_entity.id
_entity.type
_entity.pdbx_description
1 polymer ?
#
loop_
_entity_poly.entity_id
_entity_poly.type
_entity_poly.pdbx_seq_one_letter_code
_entity_poly.pdbx_strand_id
1 'polypeptide(L)'
;MGARNSIAINVDGQCHSAGGTLTGSITPITKEGAAPDMSQLKDNAVSLTLRGRETAVVQYTVRVGDETKRRTAREERDVVTITHPLNTTEAKTVFNFTIKLPDFLPETFSVGNRGTGVRYDLRVFVGGKKLGQLKDIIIKGSPSPTVSTAKRFAEPSTSSIKFCCCINRGEITFGGCVSPAAVKCSSDVNVGYAVKNNSIVEMSKCTIELRETYVAHARGHYERITKSVRKYDIEGAIGSSSLMNILPKGAVNREKVNKELYAMLNDDTKNSKAISTSGCVPDYAGQLIHVQHHFKLTVKTPMCTTDPSEKIPFCILGSGDGTNSPTKIPTAQAPHNLPQPLEPSYIGRQPEAGFHDEDEEDEELSLRTMATAASPSFARIISELDDSYDDLTVLRSWERDHPRVIQGFSPADAQQVVSKVDYSFDRPAAAEIVARTMGSKFTCDHVVAITAQAQNGFDKTDLVNKLAPMASDLATNKGKIVALLSDYEQQVCSAALG
;
A
#
# COMPACT_ATOMS: atom_id res chain seq x y z
N MET A 1 -6.81 -40.74 28.55
CA MET A 1 -6.90 -39.82 27.40
C MET A 1 -6.63 -40.62 26.13
N GLY A 2 -7.64 -40.86 25.29
CA GLY A 2 -7.50 -41.67 24.08
C GLY A 2 -6.53 -41.03 23.07
N ALA A 3 -5.75 -41.86 22.38
CA ALA A 3 -4.86 -41.41 21.31
C ALA A 3 -5.69 -40.75 20.20
N ARG A 4 -5.43 -39.48 19.90
CA ARG A 4 -6.10 -38.77 18.81
C ARG A 4 -5.48 -39.22 17.49
N ASN A 5 -6.30 -39.71 16.57
CA ASN A 5 -5.91 -39.91 15.18
C ASN A 5 -5.35 -38.59 14.63
N SER A 6 -4.15 -38.62 14.07
CA SER A 6 -3.52 -37.47 13.42
C SER A 6 -3.48 -37.70 11.91
N ILE A 7 -3.56 -36.62 11.15
CA ILE A 7 -3.48 -36.65 9.69
C ILE A 7 -2.23 -35.86 9.29
N ALA A 8 -1.40 -36.45 8.43
CA ALA A 8 -0.30 -35.78 7.75
C ALA A 8 -0.77 -35.14 6.45
N ILE A 9 -0.32 -33.91 6.18
CA ILE A 9 -0.49 -33.23 4.90
C ILE A 9 0.89 -33.12 4.26
N ASN A 10 1.07 -33.81 3.13
CA ASN A 10 2.25 -33.71 2.29
C ASN A 10 1.91 -32.87 1.07
N VAL A 11 2.71 -31.83 0.81
CA VAL A 11 2.52 -30.92 -0.32
C VAL A 11 3.72 -31.07 -1.24
N ASP A 12 3.49 -31.13 -2.55
CA ASP A 12 4.56 -31.29 -3.52
C ASP A 12 5.28 -29.96 -3.74
N GLY A 13 6.55 -29.89 -3.35
CA GLY A 13 7.33 -28.64 -3.40
C GLY A 13 7.12 -27.75 -2.17
N GLN A 14 7.98 -26.73 -2.05
CA GLN A 14 7.95 -25.81 -0.91
C GLN A 14 7.26 -24.47 -1.24
N CYS A 15 7.12 -24.16 -2.52
CA CYS A 15 6.71 -22.84 -3.00
C CYS A 15 5.81 -22.99 -4.23
N HIS A 16 4.70 -22.25 -4.24
CA HIS A 16 3.68 -22.33 -5.29
C HIS A 16 3.37 -20.94 -5.82
N SER A 17 3.10 -20.79 -7.10
CA SER A 17 2.72 -19.50 -7.69
C SER A 17 1.21 -19.29 -7.63
N ALA A 18 0.78 -18.06 -7.36
CA ALA A 18 -0.60 -17.65 -7.61
C ALA A 18 -1.00 -17.98 -9.06
N GLY A 19 -2.24 -18.42 -9.26
CA GLY A 19 -2.74 -18.92 -10.55
C GLY A 19 -2.28 -20.35 -10.89
N GLY A 20 -1.32 -20.90 -10.13
CA GLY A 20 -0.80 -22.25 -10.32
C GLY A 20 -1.67 -23.34 -9.71
N THR A 21 -1.09 -24.54 -9.59
CA THR A 21 -1.75 -25.70 -9.01
C THR A 21 -0.97 -26.19 -7.78
N LEU A 22 -1.68 -26.42 -6.69
CA LEU A 22 -1.19 -26.99 -5.45
C LEU A 22 -1.55 -28.47 -5.41
N THR A 23 -0.57 -29.36 -5.51
CA THR A 23 -0.74 -30.81 -5.44
C THR A 23 -0.12 -31.38 -4.16
N GLY A 24 -0.63 -32.54 -3.75
CA GLY A 24 -0.09 -33.24 -2.60
C GLY A 24 -0.94 -34.44 -2.22
N SER A 25 -0.66 -34.98 -1.04
CA SER A 25 -1.35 -36.12 -0.47
C SER A 25 -1.62 -35.97 1.01
N ILE A 26 -2.66 -36.65 1.47
CA ILE A 26 -3.05 -36.72 2.87
C ILE A 26 -2.98 -38.17 3.32
N THR A 27 -2.28 -38.42 4.41
CA THR A 27 -2.07 -39.76 4.96
C THR A 27 -2.50 -39.78 6.43
N PRO A 28 -3.45 -40.65 6.82
CA PRO A 28 -3.73 -40.91 8.23
C PRO A 28 -2.47 -41.45 8.91
N ILE A 29 -2.04 -40.81 10.00
CA ILE A 29 -0.93 -41.30 10.83
C ILE A 29 -1.51 -42.13 11.95
N THR A 30 -1.08 -43.38 12.05
CA THR A 30 -1.28 -44.21 13.24
C THR A 30 -0.08 -44.17 14.16
N LYS A 31 -0.33 -44.41 15.45
CA LYS A 31 0.76 -44.74 16.38
C LYS A 31 1.33 -46.10 16.00
N GLU A 32 2.67 -46.19 16.01
CA GLU A 32 3.54 -47.34 15.76
C GLU A 32 2.81 -48.67 15.49
N GLY A 33 2.62 -49.00 14.21
CA GLY A 33 2.27 -50.34 13.75
C GLY A 33 0.78 -50.69 13.69
N ALA A 34 -0.12 -49.88 14.23
CA ALA A 34 -1.55 -50.11 14.07
C ALA A 34 -2.04 -49.67 12.68
N ALA A 35 -2.93 -50.44 12.03
CA ALA A 35 -3.63 -49.96 10.85
C ALA A 35 -4.58 -48.82 11.25
N PRO A 36 -4.68 -47.72 10.47
CA PRO A 36 -5.59 -46.62 10.80
C PRO A 36 -7.01 -47.14 10.85
N ASP A 37 -7.71 -46.84 11.94
CA ASP A 37 -9.14 -47.09 12.01
C ASP A 37 -9.85 -46.10 11.08
N MET A 38 -10.02 -46.53 9.83
CA MET A 38 -10.65 -45.78 8.75
C MET A 38 -12.17 -45.71 8.92
N SER A 39 -12.78 -46.39 9.91
CA SER A 39 -14.23 -46.38 10.12
C SER A 39 -14.77 -44.96 10.32
N GLN A 40 -14.03 -44.11 11.03
CA GLN A 40 -14.38 -42.70 11.24
C GLN A 40 -14.28 -41.85 9.97
N LEU A 41 -13.57 -42.30 8.93
CA LEU A 41 -13.42 -41.58 7.66
C LEU A 41 -14.44 -42.06 6.60
N LYS A 42 -14.98 -43.27 6.74
CA LYS A 42 -15.90 -43.87 5.75
C LYS A 42 -17.26 -43.18 5.71
N ASP A 43 -17.76 -42.75 6.87
CA ASP A 43 -19.10 -42.14 6.97
C ASP A 43 -19.06 -40.61 7.08
N ASN A 44 -17.88 -40.03 7.23
CA ASN A 44 -17.71 -38.59 7.37
C ASN A 44 -17.12 -37.98 6.11
N ALA A 45 -17.71 -36.88 5.65
CA ALA A 45 -17.13 -36.07 4.59
C ALA A 45 -15.74 -35.57 5.02
N VAL A 46 -14.71 -35.93 4.25
CA VAL A 46 -13.35 -35.41 4.44
C VAL A 46 -13.12 -34.30 3.42
N SER A 47 -12.64 -33.16 3.91
CA SER A 47 -12.29 -32.03 3.06
C SER A 47 -10.96 -31.42 3.47
N LEU A 48 -10.27 -30.87 2.48
CA LEU A 48 -9.05 -30.10 2.65
C LEU A 48 -9.38 -28.63 2.38
N THR A 49 -9.14 -27.77 3.35
CA THR A 49 -9.33 -26.32 3.19
C THR A 49 -7.99 -25.63 3.10
N LEU A 50 -7.76 -24.92 2.01
CA LEU A 50 -6.74 -23.89 1.90
C LEU A 50 -7.29 -22.58 2.43
N ARG A 51 -6.58 -21.95 3.37
CA ARG A 51 -6.94 -20.66 3.94
C ARG A 51 -5.76 -19.69 3.82
N GLY A 52 -5.97 -18.55 3.16
CA GLY A 52 -5.04 -17.42 3.17
C GLY A 52 -5.55 -16.35 4.12
N ARG A 53 -4.66 -15.80 4.96
CA ARG A 53 -4.99 -14.80 5.98
C ARG A 53 -4.05 -13.62 5.90
N GLU A 54 -4.61 -12.42 6.00
CA GLU A 54 -3.88 -11.20 6.31
C GLU A 54 -4.03 -10.96 7.81
N THR A 55 -2.93 -10.84 8.52
CA THR A 55 -2.88 -10.64 9.97
C THR A 55 -2.17 -9.34 10.28
N ALA A 56 -2.81 -8.43 11.00
CA ALA A 56 -2.18 -7.22 11.53
C ALA A 56 -2.05 -7.31 13.05
N VAL A 57 -0.85 -6.98 13.55
CA VAL A 57 -0.57 -6.88 14.98
C VAL A 57 0.04 -5.51 15.26
N VAL A 58 -0.67 -4.72 16.06
CA VAL A 58 -0.34 -3.32 16.40
C VAL A 58 -0.05 -3.21 17.89
N GLN A 59 1.07 -2.59 18.28
CA GLN A 59 1.30 -2.20 19.67
C GLN A 59 0.87 -0.76 19.93
N TYR A 60 0.25 -0.56 21.09
CA TYR A 60 -0.16 0.75 21.56
C TYR A 60 0.02 0.85 23.07
N THR A 61 0.03 2.06 23.59
CA THR A 61 0.12 2.34 25.03
C THR A 61 -1.15 2.98 25.53
N VAL A 62 -1.67 2.49 26.65
CA VAL A 62 -2.82 3.05 27.35
C VAL A 62 -2.36 3.55 28.71
N ARG A 63 -2.86 4.70 29.13
CA ARG A 63 -2.69 5.18 30.52
C ARG A 63 -3.79 4.57 31.38
N VAL A 64 -3.40 3.94 32.48
CA VAL A 64 -4.32 3.37 33.47
C VAL A 64 -3.90 3.93 34.82
N GLY A 65 -4.60 4.98 35.28
CA GLY A 65 -4.12 5.86 36.35
C GLY A 65 -2.79 6.52 35.97
N ASP A 66 -1.79 6.43 36.86
CA ASP A 66 -0.45 6.97 36.65
C ASP A 66 0.48 6.02 35.86
N GLU A 67 0.03 4.80 35.55
CA GLU A 67 0.84 3.81 34.82
C GLU A 67 0.62 3.86 33.31
N THR A 68 1.69 3.70 32.53
CA THR A 68 1.61 3.47 31.08
C THR A 68 1.76 1.98 30.78
N LYS A 69 0.68 1.34 30.30
CA LYS A 69 0.66 -0.09 29.96
C LYS A 69 0.77 -0.28 28.45
N ARG A 70 1.69 -1.15 28.02
CA ARG A 70 1.78 -1.59 26.62
C ARG A 70 0.73 -2.66 26.36
N ARG A 71 -0.11 -2.45 25.35
CA ARG A 71 -1.13 -3.39 24.87
C ARG A 71 -0.81 -3.78 23.43
N THR A 72 -1.47 -4.83 22.96
CA THR A 72 -1.34 -5.33 21.58
C THR A 72 -2.74 -5.57 21.03
N ALA A 73 -3.06 -4.97 19.90
CA ALA A 73 -4.23 -5.27 19.11
C ALA A 73 -3.85 -6.25 18.00
N ARG A 74 -4.73 -7.22 17.74
CA ARG A 74 -4.59 -8.19 16.65
C ARG A 74 -5.89 -8.26 15.89
N GLU A 75 -5.77 -8.22 14.57
CA GLU A 75 -6.87 -8.37 13.63
C GLU A 75 -6.45 -9.32 12.50
N GLU A 76 -7.39 -10.13 12.04
CA GLU A 76 -7.19 -11.09 10.95
C GLU A 76 -8.36 -10.99 9.99
N ARG A 77 -8.08 -11.08 8.69
CA ARG A 77 -9.10 -11.30 7.67
C ARG A 77 -8.70 -12.44 6.74
N ASP A 78 -9.71 -13.08 6.17
CA ASP A 78 -9.49 -14.11 5.15
C ASP A 78 -9.27 -13.45 3.79
N VAL A 79 -8.12 -13.76 3.19
CA VAL A 79 -7.79 -13.36 1.81
C VAL A 79 -8.40 -14.36 0.82
N VAL A 80 -8.38 -15.64 1.18
CA VAL A 80 -8.97 -16.71 0.38
C VAL A 80 -9.34 -17.89 1.28
N THR A 81 -10.45 -18.56 0.95
CA THR A 81 -10.79 -19.87 1.51
C THR A 81 -11.25 -20.78 0.37
N ILE A 82 -10.55 -21.90 0.17
CA ILE A 82 -10.91 -22.90 -0.85
C ILE A 82 -11.08 -24.24 -0.15
N THR A 83 -12.26 -24.83 -0.26
CA THR A 83 -12.55 -26.16 0.30
C THR A 83 -12.58 -27.18 -0.84
N HIS A 84 -11.68 -28.15 -0.77
CA HIS A 84 -11.55 -29.24 -1.72
C HIS A 84 -12.07 -30.55 -1.09
N PRO A 85 -13.16 -31.13 -1.62
CA PRO A 85 -13.65 -32.41 -1.12
C PRO A 85 -12.66 -33.53 -1.49
N LEU A 86 -12.34 -34.40 -0.54
CA LEU A 86 -11.52 -35.58 -0.81
C LEU A 86 -12.43 -36.77 -1.04
N ASN A 87 -12.19 -37.50 -2.12
CA ASN A 87 -12.98 -38.69 -2.42
C ASN A 87 -12.57 -39.85 -1.49
N THR A 88 -13.45 -40.22 -0.56
CA THR A 88 -13.25 -41.31 0.41
C THR A 88 -13.94 -42.63 0.04
N THR A 89 -14.49 -42.75 -1.18
CA THR A 89 -15.26 -43.95 -1.58
C THR A 89 -14.44 -45.23 -1.64
N GLU A 90 -13.11 -45.12 -1.73
CA GLU A 90 -12.21 -46.27 -1.71
C GLU A 90 -11.45 -46.33 -0.38
N ALA A 91 -11.17 -47.54 0.10
CA ALA A 91 -10.31 -47.80 1.26
C ALA A 91 -8.83 -47.49 0.96
N LYS A 92 -8.57 -46.25 0.53
CA LYS A 92 -7.25 -45.71 0.26
C LYS A 92 -6.65 -45.21 1.56
N THR A 93 -5.38 -45.55 1.79
CA THR A 93 -4.57 -45.02 2.89
C THR A 93 -3.97 -43.65 2.56
N VAL A 94 -4.06 -43.22 1.30
CA VAL A 94 -3.51 -41.96 0.81
C VAL A 94 -4.54 -41.26 -0.06
N PHE A 95 -4.86 -40.02 0.27
CA PHE A 95 -5.80 -39.18 -0.47
C PHE A 95 -5.02 -38.09 -1.20
N ASN A 96 -4.90 -38.22 -2.52
CA ASN A 96 -4.27 -37.19 -3.35
C ASN A 96 -5.23 -36.03 -3.57
N PHE A 97 -4.69 -34.81 -3.64
CA PHE A 97 -5.47 -33.61 -3.91
C PHE A 97 -4.80 -32.75 -4.97
N THR A 98 -5.61 -31.92 -5.61
CA THR A 98 -5.17 -30.95 -6.60
C THR A 98 -6.05 -29.72 -6.49
N ILE A 99 -5.47 -28.61 -6.01
CA ILE A 99 -6.18 -27.34 -5.79
C ILE A 99 -5.65 -26.32 -6.79
N LYS A 100 -6.54 -25.74 -7.60
CA LYS A 100 -6.20 -24.59 -8.45
C LYS A 100 -6.16 -23.32 -7.60
N LEU A 101 -5.04 -22.62 -7.58
CA LEU A 101 -4.85 -21.38 -6.85
C LEU A 101 -5.39 -20.20 -7.68
N PRO A 102 -6.11 -19.24 -7.07
CA PRO A 102 -6.43 -17.99 -7.73
C PRO A 102 -5.18 -17.21 -8.12
N ASP A 103 -5.26 -16.48 -9.22
CA ASP A 103 -4.18 -15.62 -9.72
C ASP A 103 -4.02 -14.35 -8.87
N PHE A 104 -5.08 -13.82 -8.26
CA PHE A 104 -4.98 -12.62 -7.43
C PHE A 104 -4.34 -12.85 -6.04
N LEU A 105 -3.85 -14.05 -5.71
CA LEU A 105 -3.29 -14.31 -4.38
C LEU A 105 -2.01 -13.48 -4.14
N PRO A 106 -1.94 -12.72 -3.03
CA PRO A 106 -0.71 -12.04 -2.63
C PRO A 106 0.38 -13.03 -2.22
N GLU A 107 1.63 -12.59 -2.30
CA GLU A 107 2.77 -13.35 -1.82
C GLU A 107 2.71 -13.59 -0.31
N THR A 108 3.28 -14.71 0.14
CA THR A 108 3.49 -14.99 1.55
C THR A 108 4.62 -14.13 2.08
N PHE A 109 4.33 -13.27 3.05
CA PHE A 109 5.35 -12.43 3.67
C PHE A 109 5.05 -12.17 5.14
N SER A 110 6.06 -11.73 5.89
CA SER A 110 5.92 -11.26 7.26
C SER A 110 6.73 -9.98 7.43
N VAL A 111 6.12 -8.95 8.00
CA VAL A 111 6.79 -7.70 8.37
C VAL A 111 6.87 -7.57 9.88
N GLY A 112 7.98 -7.00 10.36
CA GLY A 112 8.27 -6.90 11.80
C GLY A 112 8.41 -8.27 12.49
N ASN A 113 8.29 -8.28 13.82
CA ASN A 113 8.56 -9.46 14.64
C ASN A 113 7.30 -10.11 15.24
N ARG A 114 6.10 -9.66 14.86
CA ARG A 114 4.84 -9.99 15.59
C ARG A 114 3.83 -10.81 14.79
N GLY A 115 4.26 -11.39 13.67
CA GLY A 115 3.38 -12.17 12.81
C GLY A 115 2.43 -11.32 11.95
N THR A 116 2.72 -10.02 11.81
CA THR A 116 2.05 -9.16 10.83
C THR A 116 2.45 -9.60 9.42
N GLY A 117 1.48 -9.87 8.55
CA GLY A 117 1.74 -10.27 7.17
C GLY A 117 0.63 -11.11 6.55
N VAL A 118 0.95 -11.72 5.41
CA VAL A 118 0.06 -12.62 4.67
C VAL A 118 0.60 -14.05 4.76
N ARG A 119 -0.26 -15.00 5.16
CA ARG A 119 0.10 -16.41 5.34
C ARG A 119 -0.97 -17.34 4.79
N TYR A 120 -0.55 -18.51 4.35
CA TYR A 120 -1.44 -19.54 3.82
C TYR A 120 -1.23 -20.85 4.56
N ASP A 121 -2.32 -21.50 4.91
CA ASP A 121 -2.29 -22.78 5.60
C ASP A 121 -3.35 -23.76 5.08
N LEU A 122 -2.99 -25.05 5.07
CA LEU A 122 -3.88 -26.17 4.75
C LEU A 122 -4.40 -26.81 6.05
N ARG A 123 -5.69 -27.12 6.05
CA ARG A 123 -6.39 -27.79 7.17
C ARG A 123 -7.25 -28.91 6.65
N VAL A 124 -7.21 -30.06 7.32
CA VAL A 124 -8.13 -31.17 7.04
C VAL A 124 -9.32 -31.11 8.00
N PHE A 125 -10.51 -31.34 7.46
CA PHE A 125 -11.76 -31.45 8.21
C PHE A 125 -12.38 -32.82 7.96
N VAL A 126 -12.84 -33.47 9.02
CA VAL A 126 -13.56 -34.75 8.97
C VAL A 126 -14.90 -34.55 9.68
N GLY A 127 -16.00 -34.66 8.94
CA GLY A 127 -17.35 -34.42 9.48
C GLY A 127 -17.50 -33.01 10.07
N GLY A 128 -16.90 -32.00 9.41
CA GLY A 128 -16.89 -30.60 9.85
C GLY A 128 -15.96 -30.28 11.02
N LYS A 129 -15.32 -31.26 11.64
CA LYS A 129 -14.35 -31.04 12.73
C LYS A 129 -12.94 -30.97 12.17
N LYS A 130 -12.18 -29.95 12.58
CA LYS A 130 -10.76 -29.82 12.23
C LYS A 130 -9.99 -31.00 12.80
N LEU A 131 -9.30 -31.75 11.94
CA LEU A 131 -8.49 -32.91 12.31
C LEU A 131 -7.08 -32.76 11.73
N GLY A 132 -6.05 -33.12 12.51
CA GLY A 132 -4.66 -33.14 12.05
C GLY A 132 -3.88 -31.83 12.22
N GLN A 133 -2.67 -31.85 11.66
CA GLN A 133 -1.73 -30.73 11.75
C GLN A 133 -2.05 -29.65 10.72
N LEU A 134 -1.83 -28.40 11.11
CA LEU A 134 -1.83 -27.26 10.21
C LEU A 134 -0.54 -27.29 9.39
N LYS A 135 -0.67 -27.18 8.06
CA LYS A 135 0.49 -27.14 7.16
C LYS A 135 0.58 -25.76 6.50
N ASP A 136 1.58 -24.99 6.88
CA ASP A 136 1.89 -23.72 6.22
C ASP A 136 2.38 -23.98 4.80
N ILE A 137 1.99 -23.11 3.87
CA ILE A 137 2.45 -23.12 2.48
C ILE A 137 2.96 -21.75 2.08
N ILE A 138 3.96 -21.72 1.18
CA ILE A 138 4.50 -20.48 0.64
C ILE A 138 3.89 -20.27 -0.75
N ILE A 139 3.14 -19.18 -0.88
CA ILE A 139 2.61 -18.69 -2.14
C ILE A 139 3.49 -17.54 -2.63
N LYS A 140 4.04 -17.63 -3.84
CA LYS A 140 4.57 -16.51 -4.62
C LYS A 140 3.39 -15.75 -5.22
N GLY A 141 3.44 -14.42 -5.14
CA GLY A 141 2.43 -13.58 -5.76
C GLY A 141 2.36 -13.82 -7.27
N SER A 142 1.26 -13.39 -7.89
CA SER A 142 1.15 -13.45 -9.34
C SER A 142 2.29 -12.70 -10.01
N PRO A 143 2.74 -13.15 -11.20
CA PRO A 143 3.67 -12.36 -11.97
C PRO A 143 3.06 -10.97 -12.16
N SER A 144 3.71 -9.97 -11.58
CA SER A 144 3.30 -8.59 -11.75
C SER A 144 3.26 -8.25 -13.23
N PRO A 145 2.40 -7.30 -13.65
CA PRO A 145 2.47 -6.76 -15.00
C PRO A 145 3.92 -6.38 -15.31
N THR A 146 4.30 -6.56 -16.58
CA THR A 146 5.67 -6.40 -17.11
C THR A 146 6.44 -5.34 -16.32
N VAL A 147 7.51 -5.78 -15.64
CA VAL A 147 8.38 -4.91 -14.83
C VAL A 147 8.65 -3.65 -15.63
N SER A 148 8.17 -2.51 -15.14
CA SER A 148 8.35 -1.25 -15.85
C SER A 148 9.85 -0.98 -15.95
N THR A 149 10.40 -1.13 -17.14
CA THR A 149 11.78 -0.75 -17.45
C THR A 149 11.93 0.77 -17.50
N ALA A 150 10.82 1.51 -17.36
CA ALA A 150 10.84 2.96 -17.35
C ALA A 150 11.61 3.45 -16.12
N LYS A 151 12.45 4.43 -16.39
CA LYS A 151 13.13 5.23 -15.38
C LYS A 151 12.11 6.17 -14.73
N ARG A 152 12.10 6.24 -13.41
CA ARG A 152 11.24 7.17 -12.66
C ARG A 152 12.09 8.26 -12.03
N PHE A 153 11.72 9.50 -12.29
CA PHE A 153 12.38 10.67 -11.71
C PHE A 153 11.57 11.16 -10.51
N ALA A 154 12.28 11.54 -9.44
CA ALA A 154 11.75 12.45 -8.45
C ALA A 154 11.93 13.88 -8.98
N GLU A 155 10.98 14.75 -8.68
CA GLU A 155 11.12 16.16 -9.00
C GLU A 155 12.32 16.76 -8.24
N PRO A 156 13.16 17.57 -8.89
CA PRO A 156 14.22 18.29 -8.21
C PRO A 156 13.65 19.16 -7.08
N SER A 157 14.21 19.00 -5.90
CA SER A 157 13.80 19.69 -4.69
C SER A 157 14.85 20.72 -4.31
N THR A 158 14.42 21.96 -4.07
CA THR A 158 15.28 23.05 -3.59
C THR A 158 15.01 23.29 -2.11
N SER A 159 16.06 23.18 -1.29
CA SER A 159 15.99 23.41 0.15
C SER A 159 16.93 24.53 0.59
N SER A 160 16.43 25.44 1.41
CA SER A 160 17.26 26.46 2.06
C SER A 160 18.13 25.85 3.14
N ILE A 161 19.42 26.16 3.11
CA ILE A 161 20.39 25.72 4.11
C ILE A 161 20.51 26.79 5.18
N LYS A 162 20.17 26.44 6.42
CA LYS A 162 20.26 27.34 7.57
C LYS A 162 21.34 26.89 8.54
N PHE A 163 22.17 27.81 8.99
CA PHE A 163 23.09 27.61 10.11
C PHE A 163 22.42 28.06 11.41
N CYS A 164 22.48 27.23 12.45
CA CYS A 164 21.91 27.51 13.77
C CYS A 164 20.46 28.02 13.65
N CYS A 165 19.62 27.27 12.93
CA CYS A 165 18.19 27.49 12.64
C CYS A 165 17.75 28.80 11.94
N CYS A 166 18.55 29.87 11.95
CA CYS A 166 18.11 31.21 11.53
C CYS A 166 18.91 31.85 10.40
N ILE A 167 20.19 31.48 10.22
CA ILE A 167 21.05 32.16 9.25
C ILE A 167 21.01 31.42 7.92
N ASN A 168 20.29 31.97 6.93
CA ASN A 168 20.27 31.41 5.57
C ASN A 168 21.69 31.49 4.96
N ARG A 169 22.19 30.34 4.53
CA ARG A 169 23.51 30.17 3.91
C ARG A 169 23.40 29.87 2.41
N GLY A 170 22.21 29.97 1.83
CA GLY A 170 21.90 29.69 0.43
C GLY A 170 20.99 28.48 0.29
N GLU A 171 21.00 27.86 -0.89
CA GLU A 171 20.07 26.77 -1.22
C GLU A 171 20.83 25.60 -1.86
N ILE A 172 20.36 24.39 -1.63
CA ILE A 172 20.80 23.19 -2.34
C ILE A 172 19.61 22.68 -3.14
N THR A 173 19.81 22.46 -4.45
CA THR A 173 18.82 21.79 -5.31
C THR A 173 19.32 20.40 -5.64
N PHE A 174 18.49 19.39 -5.49
CA PHE A 174 18.89 18.01 -5.68
C PHE A 174 17.72 17.19 -6.20
N GLY A 175 18.04 16.17 -6.99
CA GLY A 175 17.08 15.27 -7.60
C GLY A 175 17.62 13.86 -7.62
N GLY A 176 16.71 12.91 -7.85
CA GLY A 176 17.07 11.52 -7.97
C GLY A 176 16.18 10.81 -8.98
N CYS A 177 16.67 9.68 -9.46
CA CYS A 177 15.89 8.82 -10.33
C CYS A 177 16.19 7.36 -9.99
N VAL A 178 15.26 6.47 -10.33
CA VAL A 178 15.40 5.04 -10.14
C VAL A 178 15.15 4.33 -11.46
N SER A 179 16.01 3.39 -11.80
CA SER A 179 15.95 2.61 -13.04
C SER A 179 16.33 1.14 -12.78
N PRO A 180 15.41 0.19 -13.02
CA PRO A 180 14.00 0.38 -13.36
C PRO A 180 13.17 0.90 -12.17
N ALA A 181 11.99 1.50 -12.42
CA ALA A 181 11.11 2.03 -11.37
C ALA A 181 10.44 0.97 -10.48
N ALA A 182 10.40 -0.26 -10.97
CA ALA A 182 9.94 -1.42 -10.23
C ALA A 182 10.93 -2.58 -10.44
N VAL A 183 11.17 -3.40 -9.42
CA VAL A 183 11.99 -4.61 -9.53
C VAL A 183 11.40 -5.75 -8.72
N LYS A 184 11.78 -7.00 -9.02
CA LYS A 184 11.46 -8.12 -8.14
C LYS A 184 12.31 -8.07 -6.87
N CYS A 185 11.81 -8.64 -5.79
CA CYS A 185 12.58 -8.88 -4.57
C CYS A 185 13.97 -9.50 -4.87
N SER A 186 14.99 -9.04 -4.14
CA SER A 186 16.40 -9.47 -4.32
C SER A 186 17.07 -9.12 -5.65
N SER A 187 16.45 -8.27 -6.48
CA SER A 187 17.11 -7.69 -7.66
C SER A 187 17.91 -6.45 -7.27
N ASP A 188 18.88 -6.09 -8.11
CA ASP A 188 19.57 -4.80 -8.00
C ASP A 188 18.82 -3.72 -8.78
N VAL A 189 18.86 -2.50 -8.27
CA VAL A 189 18.28 -1.31 -8.91
C VAL A 189 19.29 -0.19 -8.95
N ASN A 190 19.37 0.55 -10.06
CA ASN A 190 20.23 1.70 -10.18
C ASN A 190 19.49 2.95 -9.71
N VAL A 191 20.06 3.62 -8.70
CA VAL A 191 19.56 4.90 -8.20
C VAL A 191 20.51 6.00 -8.66
N GLY A 192 20.01 6.83 -9.57
CA GLY A 192 20.67 8.05 -10.01
C GLY A 192 20.44 9.20 -9.02
N TYR A 193 21.44 10.05 -8.86
CA TYR A 193 21.37 11.23 -8.00
C TYR A 193 22.02 12.43 -8.69
N ALA A 194 21.55 13.63 -8.41
CA ALA A 194 22.16 14.86 -8.89
C ALA A 194 21.99 15.95 -7.83
N VAL A 195 23.04 16.72 -7.57
CA VAL A 195 23.03 17.78 -6.57
C VAL A 195 23.71 19.03 -7.12
N LYS A 196 23.07 20.17 -6.93
CA LYS A 196 23.59 21.50 -7.20
C LYS A 196 23.61 22.29 -5.90
N ASN A 197 24.80 22.63 -5.43
CA ASN A 197 24.98 23.44 -4.24
C ASN A 197 25.11 24.92 -4.60
N ASN A 198 24.11 25.72 -4.28
CA ASN A 198 24.14 27.18 -4.40
C ASN A 198 24.23 27.83 -3.00
N SER A 199 24.79 27.13 -2.02
CA SER A 199 25.01 27.59 -0.66
C SER A 199 26.50 27.77 -0.37
N ILE A 200 26.83 28.57 0.65
CA ILE A 200 28.21 28.71 1.16
C ILE A 200 28.60 27.57 2.12
N VAL A 201 27.70 26.62 2.35
CA VAL A 201 27.94 25.45 3.19
C VAL A 201 28.46 24.33 2.31
N GLU A 202 29.62 23.79 2.65
CA GLU A 202 30.18 22.62 1.98
C GLU A 202 29.31 21.39 2.26
N MET A 203 29.07 20.56 1.24
CA MET A 203 28.42 19.27 1.42
C MET A 203 29.46 18.27 1.91
N SER A 204 29.17 17.50 2.96
CA SER A 204 30.09 16.49 3.48
C SER A 204 29.97 15.15 2.74
N LYS A 205 28.75 14.73 2.40
CA LYS A 205 28.48 13.53 1.58
C LYS A 205 27.03 13.50 1.08
N CYS A 206 26.74 12.56 0.20
CA CYS A 206 25.37 12.19 -0.16
C CYS A 206 25.06 10.79 0.36
N THR A 207 23.88 10.59 0.93
CA THR A 207 23.42 9.27 1.40
C THR A 207 22.19 8.84 0.63
N ILE A 208 22.19 7.61 0.11
CA ILE A 208 21.01 6.96 -0.45
C ILE A 208 20.57 5.83 0.49
N GLU A 209 19.31 5.84 0.90
CA GLU A 209 18.74 4.87 1.82
C GLU A 209 17.50 4.21 1.18
N LEU A 210 17.49 2.88 1.06
CA LEU A 210 16.28 2.13 0.73
C LEU A 210 15.45 1.97 1.99
N ARG A 211 14.25 2.56 2.01
CA ARG A 211 13.33 2.52 3.14
C ARG A 211 12.13 1.65 2.81
N GLU A 212 11.84 0.72 3.70
CA GLU A 212 10.59 -0.05 3.75
C GLU A 212 9.71 0.63 4.79
N THR A 213 8.51 1.04 4.41
CA THR A 213 7.49 1.52 5.35
C THR A 213 6.32 0.58 5.31
N TYR A 214 5.95 0.04 6.47
CA TYR A 214 4.68 -0.64 6.60
C TYR A 214 3.76 0.09 7.57
N VAL A 215 2.48 0.04 7.25
CA VAL A 215 1.37 0.55 8.06
C VAL A 215 0.48 -0.65 8.35
N ALA A 216 0.15 -0.88 9.60
CA ALA A 216 -0.75 -1.95 10.03
C ALA A 216 -1.91 -1.38 10.84
N HIS A 217 -3.11 -1.91 10.63
CA HIS A 217 -4.35 -1.52 11.29
C HIS A 217 -4.95 -2.72 12.01
N ALA A 218 -5.29 -2.57 13.29
CA ALA A 218 -5.95 -3.61 14.07
C ALA A 218 -6.84 -3.01 15.16
N ARG A 219 -8.14 -3.33 15.13
CA ARG A 219 -9.15 -2.92 16.14
C ARG A 219 -9.15 -1.43 16.44
N GLY A 220 -9.09 -0.59 15.39
CA GLY A 220 -9.07 0.86 15.53
C GLY A 220 -7.73 1.49 15.92
N HIS A 221 -6.68 0.68 16.11
CA HIS A 221 -5.31 1.17 16.32
C HIS A 221 -4.48 1.02 15.04
N TYR A 222 -3.45 1.85 14.89
CA TYR A 222 -2.50 1.75 13.79
C TYR A 222 -1.04 1.80 14.27
N GLU A 223 -0.15 1.15 13.52
CA GLU A 223 1.29 1.20 13.72
C GLU A 223 1.95 1.50 12.38
N ARG A 224 2.74 2.57 12.30
CA ARG A 224 3.56 2.91 11.14
C ARG A 224 5.03 2.72 11.49
N ILE A 225 5.70 1.80 10.80
CA ILE A 225 7.12 1.54 10.99
C ILE A 225 7.85 1.78 9.68
N THR A 226 8.85 2.65 9.73
CA THR A 226 9.80 2.87 8.63
C THR A 226 11.16 2.31 9.03
N LYS A 227 11.66 1.37 8.23
CA LYS A 227 12.95 0.71 8.41
C LYS A 227 13.90 1.08 7.28
N SER A 228 15.14 1.40 7.63
CA SER A 228 16.28 1.45 6.70
C SER A 228 16.67 0.02 6.34
N VAL A 229 16.41 -0.42 5.10
CA VAL A 229 16.80 -1.76 4.64
C VAL A 229 18.26 -1.76 4.19
N ARG A 230 18.64 -0.73 3.45
CA ARG A 230 20.01 -0.48 2.98
C ARG A 230 20.33 0.99 3.05
N LYS A 231 21.60 1.30 3.31
CA LYS A 231 22.11 2.67 3.36
C LYS A 231 23.49 2.70 2.74
N TYR A 232 23.68 3.62 1.80
CA TYR A 232 24.94 3.83 1.11
C TYR A 232 25.34 5.28 1.25
N ASP A 233 26.56 5.49 1.70
CA ASP A 233 27.20 6.79 1.65
C ASP A 233 28.00 6.87 0.34
N ILE A 234 27.81 7.98 -0.37
CA ILE A 234 28.47 8.27 -1.63
C ILE A 234 29.55 9.31 -1.35
N GLU A 235 30.78 8.82 -1.31
CA GLU A 235 31.98 9.64 -1.25
C GLU A 235 32.31 10.17 -2.65
N GLY A 236 32.77 11.41 -2.77
CA GLY A 236 33.16 11.98 -4.07
C GLY A 236 32.01 12.42 -4.99
N ALA A 237 30.73 12.24 -4.60
CA ALA A 237 29.59 12.93 -5.24
C ALA A 237 29.76 14.46 -5.25
N ILE A 238 30.61 14.96 -4.37
CA ILE A 238 31.11 16.32 -4.33
C ILE A 238 32.24 16.39 -5.37
N GLY A 239 31.87 16.58 -6.63
CA GLY A 239 32.86 16.97 -7.64
C GLY A 239 33.55 18.23 -7.14
N SER A 240 34.79 18.08 -6.65
CA SER A 240 35.59 19.11 -5.96
C SER A 240 35.94 20.34 -6.82
N SER A 241 35.33 20.45 -8.01
CA SER A 241 35.74 21.39 -9.06
C SER A 241 34.57 22.08 -9.78
N SER A 242 33.32 21.68 -9.55
CA SER A 242 32.20 22.19 -10.34
C SER A 242 31.25 23.04 -9.50
N LEU A 243 31.65 24.30 -9.36
CA LEU A 243 30.79 25.47 -9.12
C LEU A 243 30.47 25.81 -7.65
N MET A 244 31.49 26.14 -6.86
CA MET A 244 31.39 27.32 -5.98
C MET A 244 31.42 28.60 -6.84
N ASN A 245 30.55 28.68 -7.86
CA ASN A 245 30.18 29.98 -8.37
C ASN A 245 29.23 30.53 -7.31
N ILE A 246 29.80 31.22 -6.33
CA ILE A 246 29.06 32.14 -5.48
C ILE A 246 28.49 33.18 -6.46
N LEU A 247 27.36 32.85 -7.07
CA LEU A 247 26.66 33.75 -7.96
C LEU A 247 26.37 34.99 -7.10
N PRO A 248 26.75 36.20 -7.54
CA PRO A 248 26.36 37.42 -6.84
C PRO A 248 24.85 37.37 -6.64
N LYS A 249 24.36 37.79 -5.46
CA LYS A 249 22.97 37.72 -4.92
C LYS A 249 21.83 38.02 -5.92
N GLY A 250 21.74 37.26 -6.99
CA GLY A 250 20.76 37.32 -8.05
C GLY A 250 19.89 36.07 -7.96
N ALA A 251 18.66 36.20 -8.44
CA ALA A 251 17.73 35.09 -8.46
C ALA A 251 18.36 33.90 -9.21
N VAL A 252 18.51 32.77 -8.50
CA VAL A 252 18.90 31.51 -9.13
C VAL A 252 17.83 31.17 -10.16
N ASN A 253 18.21 31.05 -11.44
CA ASN A 253 17.30 30.60 -12.47
C ASN A 253 17.02 29.09 -12.25
N ARG A 254 15.94 28.81 -11.50
CA ARG A 254 15.54 27.45 -11.08
C ARG A 254 15.30 26.53 -12.28
N GLU A 255 14.72 27.05 -13.36
CA GLU A 255 14.48 26.28 -14.58
C GLU A 255 15.78 25.77 -15.20
N LYS A 256 16.80 26.64 -15.29
CA LYS A 256 18.12 26.25 -15.77
C LYS A 256 18.76 25.18 -14.88
N VAL A 257 18.67 25.34 -13.54
CA VAL A 257 19.20 24.35 -12.58
C VAL A 257 18.49 23.01 -12.73
N ASN A 258 17.16 23.00 -12.85
CA ASN A 258 16.39 21.77 -13.02
C ASN A 258 16.75 21.07 -14.34
N LYS A 259 16.90 21.82 -15.44
CA LYS A 259 17.34 21.27 -16.72
C LYS A 259 18.73 20.64 -16.65
N GLU A 260 19.67 21.29 -15.96
CA GLU A 260 21.00 20.72 -15.69
C GLU A 260 20.92 19.43 -14.87
N LEU A 261 20.11 19.41 -13.80
CA LEU A 261 19.93 18.22 -12.96
C LEU A 261 19.32 17.05 -13.73
N TYR A 262 18.30 17.28 -14.56
CA TYR A 262 17.73 16.23 -15.40
C TYR A 262 18.73 15.70 -16.43
N ALA A 263 19.56 16.56 -17.02
CA ALA A 263 20.64 16.12 -17.89
C ALA A 263 21.65 15.23 -17.15
N MET A 264 22.02 15.60 -15.90
CA MET A 264 22.88 14.78 -15.05
C MET A 264 22.24 13.45 -14.64
N LEU A 265 20.94 13.45 -14.33
CA LEU A 265 20.21 12.23 -13.96
C LEU A 265 20.01 11.30 -15.15
N ASN A 266 19.96 11.82 -16.38
CA ASN A 266 19.90 11.01 -17.59
C ASN A 266 21.24 10.32 -17.95
N ASP A 267 22.37 10.84 -17.45
CA ASP A 267 23.69 10.21 -17.61
C ASP A 267 23.92 9.14 -16.54
N ASP A 268 23.54 7.89 -16.84
CA ASP A 268 23.66 6.75 -15.93
C ASP A 268 25.12 6.39 -15.57
N THR A 269 26.12 6.96 -16.25
CA THR A 269 27.53 6.55 -16.12
C THR A 269 28.27 7.18 -14.95
N LYS A 270 27.85 8.37 -14.48
CA LYS A 270 28.61 9.16 -13.49
C LYS A 270 27.98 9.21 -12.11
N ASN A 271 26.66 9.32 -12.05
CA ASN A 271 25.96 9.62 -10.79
C ASN A 271 24.90 8.57 -10.48
N SER A 272 25.27 7.29 -10.51
CA SER A 272 24.38 6.19 -10.18
C SER A 272 24.98 5.25 -9.15
N LYS A 273 24.12 4.58 -8.38
CA LYS A 273 24.51 3.54 -7.43
C LYS A 273 23.57 2.35 -7.57
N ALA A 274 24.13 1.17 -7.84
CA ALA A 274 23.41 -0.08 -7.76
C ALA A 274 23.11 -0.42 -6.29
N ILE A 275 21.85 -0.68 -5.98
CA ILE A 275 21.36 -1.02 -4.64
C ILE A 275 20.58 -2.33 -4.72
N SER A 276 20.98 -3.31 -3.91
CA SER A 276 20.28 -4.59 -3.81
C SER A 276 19.01 -4.47 -2.97
N THR A 277 17.91 -5.02 -3.48
CA THR A 277 16.62 -5.14 -2.76
C THR A 277 16.52 -6.42 -1.93
N SER A 278 17.64 -7.11 -1.69
CA SER A 278 17.70 -8.31 -0.84
C SER A 278 17.17 -8.03 0.57
N GLY A 279 16.24 -8.87 1.03
CA GLY A 279 15.62 -8.77 2.36
C GLY A 279 14.48 -7.76 2.48
N CYS A 280 14.05 -7.14 1.38
CA CYS A 280 12.77 -6.43 1.33
C CYS A 280 11.63 -7.43 1.12
N VAL A 281 10.45 -7.10 1.62
CA VAL A 281 9.20 -7.74 1.21
C VAL A 281 8.62 -7.03 -0.03
N PRO A 282 7.71 -7.64 -0.79
CA PRO A 282 7.04 -6.93 -1.88
C PRO A 282 6.14 -5.82 -1.35
N ASP A 283 5.94 -4.79 -2.18
CA ASP A 283 4.88 -3.81 -1.97
C ASP A 283 3.53 -4.53 -1.91
N TYR A 284 2.70 -4.10 -0.98
CA TYR A 284 1.42 -4.72 -0.70
C TYR A 284 0.42 -3.68 -0.22
N ALA A 285 -0.79 -3.71 -0.78
CA ALA A 285 -1.90 -2.88 -0.35
C ALA A 285 -3.08 -3.79 -0.01
N GLY A 286 -3.11 -4.26 1.24
CA GLY A 286 -4.22 -5.02 1.82
C GLY A 286 -5.27 -4.11 2.46
N GLN A 287 -6.14 -4.69 3.29
CA GLN A 287 -7.06 -3.89 4.12
C GLN A 287 -6.50 -3.64 5.52
N LEU A 288 -5.64 -4.55 6.02
CA LEU A 288 -5.08 -4.43 7.35
C LEU A 288 -3.62 -3.97 7.31
N ILE A 289 -2.92 -4.16 6.19
CA ILE A 289 -1.49 -3.93 6.04
C ILE A 289 -1.22 -3.24 4.70
N HIS A 290 -0.43 -2.18 4.76
CA HIS A 290 0.18 -1.54 3.60
C HIS A 290 1.70 -1.61 3.73
N VAL A 291 2.40 -2.01 2.67
CA VAL A 291 3.85 -2.05 2.56
C VAL A 291 4.25 -1.25 1.33
N GLN A 292 5.16 -0.30 1.51
CA GLN A 292 5.66 0.55 0.43
C GLN A 292 7.17 0.80 0.58
N HIS A 293 7.85 0.91 -0.56
CA HIS A 293 9.27 1.25 -0.61
C HIS A 293 9.51 2.62 -1.21
N HIS A 294 10.58 3.27 -0.77
CA HIS A 294 11.12 4.46 -1.44
C HIS A 294 12.61 4.56 -1.19
N PHE A 295 13.32 5.22 -2.09
CA PHE A 295 14.67 5.69 -1.79
C PHE A 295 14.59 7.05 -1.12
N LYS A 296 15.38 7.25 -0.07
CA LYS A 296 15.61 8.55 0.53
C LYS A 296 17.01 9.03 0.17
N LEU A 297 17.08 10.11 -0.60
CA LEU A 297 18.30 10.82 -0.91
C LEU A 297 18.50 11.89 0.17
N THR A 298 19.65 11.93 0.84
CA THR A 298 19.96 12.95 1.86
C THR A 298 21.31 13.57 1.57
N VAL A 299 21.34 14.89 1.43
CA VAL A 299 22.60 15.65 1.34
C VAL A 299 23.05 16.00 2.75
N LYS A 300 24.24 15.53 3.11
CA LYS A 300 24.82 15.79 4.43
C LYS A 300 25.60 17.08 4.41
N THR A 301 25.36 17.88 5.45
CA THR A 301 26.03 19.14 5.72
C THR A 301 26.78 19.04 7.07
N PRO A 302 27.69 19.97 7.39
CA PRO A 302 28.38 20.03 8.68
C PRO A 302 27.42 20.16 9.88
N MET A 303 27.97 20.07 11.10
CA MET A 303 27.19 20.22 12.32
C MET A 303 26.46 21.57 12.37
N CYS A 304 25.23 21.58 12.90
CA CYS A 304 24.36 22.76 13.03
C CYS A 304 23.85 23.36 11.70
N THR A 305 23.93 22.63 10.59
CA THR A 305 23.24 22.95 9.34
C THR A 305 22.16 21.93 8.99
N THR A 306 21.21 22.34 8.15
CA THR A 306 20.10 21.47 7.71
C THR A 306 20.58 20.45 6.69
N ASP A 307 20.24 19.17 6.89
CA ASP A 307 20.46 18.09 5.92
C ASP A 307 19.20 17.93 5.06
N PRO A 308 19.15 18.49 3.84
CA PRO A 308 17.97 18.35 3.01
C PRO A 308 17.85 16.92 2.47
N SER A 309 16.61 16.46 2.29
CA SER A 309 16.33 15.11 1.82
C SER A 309 15.09 15.02 0.95
N GLU A 310 15.09 14.08 0.01
CA GLU A 310 14.03 13.87 -0.99
C GLU A 310 13.67 12.40 -1.06
N LYS A 311 12.40 12.10 -1.37
CA LYS A 311 11.91 10.73 -1.53
C LYS A 311 11.74 10.41 -3.00
N ILE A 312 12.37 9.34 -3.45
CA ILE A 312 12.26 8.84 -4.82
C ILE A 312 11.31 7.63 -4.77
N PRO A 313 10.12 7.71 -5.38
CA PRO A 313 9.17 6.61 -5.38
C PRO A 313 9.76 5.38 -6.10
N PHE A 314 9.52 4.21 -5.53
CA PHE A 314 10.05 2.95 -6.02
C PHE A 314 9.09 1.82 -5.67
N CYS A 315 9.05 0.76 -6.49
CA CYS A 315 8.16 -0.37 -6.24
C CYS A 315 8.94 -1.69 -6.20
N ILE A 316 8.64 -2.52 -5.19
CA ILE A 316 9.15 -3.89 -5.13
C ILE A 316 8.02 -4.86 -5.45
N LEU A 317 8.21 -5.60 -6.54
CA LEU A 317 7.27 -6.59 -7.04
C LEU A 317 7.52 -7.95 -6.38
N GLY A 318 6.46 -8.75 -6.30
CA GLY A 318 6.52 -10.12 -5.83
C GLY A 318 7.43 -11.02 -6.68
N SER A 319 7.84 -12.14 -6.10
CA SER A 319 8.78 -13.11 -6.65
C SER A 319 8.18 -14.01 -7.76
N GLY A 320 7.08 -13.61 -8.39
CA GLY A 320 6.38 -14.40 -9.40
C GLY A 320 7.28 -14.79 -10.57
N ASP A 321 7.26 -16.07 -10.93
CA ASP A 321 8.00 -16.62 -12.06
C ASP A 321 7.27 -16.23 -13.36
N GLY A 322 7.63 -15.09 -13.92
CA GLY A 322 6.96 -14.43 -15.05
C GLY A 322 7.20 -15.09 -16.42
N THR A 323 6.91 -16.38 -16.56
CA THR A 323 7.04 -17.11 -17.83
C THR A 323 5.77 -17.12 -18.69
N ASN A 324 4.67 -16.49 -18.24
CA ASN A 324 3.40 -16.49 -18.98
C ASN A 324 3.00 -15.10 -19.49
N SER A 325 2.47 -15.11 -20.72
CA SER A 325 2.11 -13.99 -21.59
C SER A 325 1.24 -12.91 -20.90
N PRO A 326 1.31 -11.64 -21.36
CA PRO A 326 0.59 -10.52 -20.75
C PRO A 326 -0.93 -10.75 -20.84
N THR A 327 -1.50 -11.26 -19.76
CA THR A 327 -2.94 -11.33 -19.56
C THR A 327 -3.35 -10.05 -18.83
N LYS A 328 -4.43 -9.41 -19.30
CA LYS A 328 -4.93 -8.11 -18.82
C LYS A 328 -4.92 -8.05 -17.28
N ILE A 329 -4.46 -6.92 -16.75
CA ILE A 329 -4.45 -6.59 -15.32
C ILE A 329 -5.85 -6.88 -14.75
N PRO A 330 -6.02 -7.87 -13.86
CA PRO A 330 -7.22 -7.99 -13.08
C PRO A 330 -7.13 -6.92 -11.99
N THR A 331 -7.90 -5.86 -12.11
CA THR A 331 -8.38 -5.16 -10.92
C THR A 331 -9.00 -6.24 -10.04
N ALA A 332 -8.56 -6.39 -8.80
CA ALA A 332 -9.18 -7.32 -7.86
C ALA A 332 -10.67 -6.97 -7.75
N GLN A 333 -11.49 -7.65 -8.56
CA GLN A 333 -12.93 -7.59 -8.44
C GLN A 333 -13.24 -8.31 -7.14
N ALA A 334 -13.76 -7.56 -6.16
CA ALA A 334 -14.51 -8.16 -5.08
C ALA A 334 -15.52 -9.15 -5.71
N PRO A 335 -15.63 -10.39 -5.22
CA PRO A 335 -16.56 -11.36 -5.79
C PRO A 335 -17.99 -10.79 -5.74
N HIS A 336 -18.54 -10.40 -6.89
CA HIS A 336 -19.97 -10.22 -7.04
C HIS A 336 -20.61 -11.61 -6.83
N ASN A 337 -21.39 -11.75 -5.75
CA ASN A 337 -22.11 -12.96 -5.29
C ASN A 337 -21.44 -13.83 -4.21
N LEU A 338 -20.82 -13.23 -3.20
CA LEU A 338 -20.81 -13.83 -1.86
C LEU A 338 -22.10 -13.42 -1.12
N PRO A 339 -22.74 -14.31 -0.33
CA PRO A 339 -23.72 -13.88 0.65
C PRO A 339 -23.08 -12.78 1.50
N GLN A 340 -23.77 -11.64 1.62
CA GLN A 340 -23.32 -10.55 2.47
C GLN A 340 -22.93 -11.12 3.84
N PRO A 341 -21.79 -10.69 4.43
CA PRO A 341 -21.59 -10.92 5.84
C PRO A 341 -22.81 -10.35 6.54
N LEU A 342 -23.54 -11.21 7.26
CA LEU A 342 -24.54 -10.75 8.21
C LEU A 342 -23.86 -9.68 9.04
N GLU A 343 -24.37 -8.46 8.97
CA GLU A 343 -24.05 -7.45 9.96
C GLU A 343 -24.20 -8.11 11.34
N PRO A 344 -23.29 -7.87 12.28
CA PRO A 344 -23.55 -8.28 13.65
C PRO A 344 -24.82 -7.56 14.11
N SER A 345 -25.96 -8.24 14.00
CA SER A 345 -27.17 -7.85 14.70
C SER A 345 -26.82 -7.93 16.17
N TYR A 346 -26.55 -6.77 16.76
CA TYR A 346 -26.37 -6.62 18.19
C TYR A 346 -27.75 -6.82 18.84
N ILE A 347 -28.19 -8.07 18.91
CA ILE A 347 -29.26 -8.46 19.83
C ILE A 347 -28.57 -8.49 21.18
N GLY A 348 -28.76 -7.42 21.95
CA GLY A 348 -28.33 -7.34 23.34
C GLY A 348 -28.85 -8.56 24.09
N ARG A 349 -27.94 -9.47 24.44
CA ARG A 349 -28.19 -10.37 25.56
C ARG A 349 -28.06 -9.52 26.81
N GLN A 350 -29.19 -9.34 27.52
CA GLN A 350 -29.15 -8.97 28.93
C GLN A 350 -28.22 -9.96 29.66
N PRO A 351 -27.18 -9.48 30.36
CA PRO A 351 -26.50 -10.30 31.34
C PRO A 351 -27.47 -10.50 32.51
N GLU A 352 -27.85 -11.75 32.77
CA GLU A 352 -28.37 -12.10 34.07
C GLU A 352 -27.30 -11.84 35.13
N ALA A 353 -27.75 -11.27 36.24
CA ALA A 353 -26.98 -10.72 37.33
C ALA A 353 -25.85 -11.63 37.84
N GLY A 354 -24.67 -11.04 38.03
CA GLY A 354 -23.56 -11.73 38.67
C GLY A 354 -22.29 -10.90 38.81
N PHE A 355 -22.29 -10.02 39.82
CA PHE A 355 -21.14 -9.36 40.46
C PHE A 355 -20.46 -8.18 39.73
N HIS A 356 -20.70 -7.02 40.34
CA HIS A 356 -20.03 -5.72 40.19
C HIS A 356 -18.49 -5.83 40.28
N ASP A 357 -17.81 -5.14 39.36
CA ASP A 357 -16.99 -3.98 39.68
C ASP A 357 -17.16 -2.99 38.51
N GLU A 358 -17.96 -1.96 38.77
CA GLU A 358 -18.13 -0.78 37.90
C GLU A 358 -16.88 0.09 38.06
N ASP A 359 -16.38 0.68 36.97
CA ASP A 359 -15.96 2.09 36.92
C ASP A 359 -15.61 2.51 35.47
N GLU A 360 -16.46 3.38 34.92
CA GLU A 360 -16.14 4.53 34.04
C GLU A 360 -15.54 4.36 32.61
N GLU A 361 -15.76 3.27 31.88
CA GLU A 361 -15.39 3.20 30.44
C GLU A 361 -16.57 3.25 29.43
N ASP A 362 -17.83 3.22 29.90
CA ASP A 362 -18.99 3.09 29.00
C ASP A 362 -19.60 4.42 28.49
N GLU A 363 -19.16 5.60 28.97
CA GLU A 363 -19.70 6.88 28.46
C GLU A 363 -19.07 7.35 27.14
N GLU A 364 -17.80 7.02 26.85
CA GLU A 364 -17.12 7.53 25.65
C GLU A 364 -17.50 6.75 24.36
N LEU A 365 -17.89 5.48 24.49
CA LEU A 365 -18.40 4.67 23.38
C LEU A 365 -19.85 5.04 22.99
N SER A 366 -20.63 5.58 23.94
CA SER A 366 -22.01 6.01 23.73
C SER A 366 -22.10 7.28 22.85
N LEU A 367 -21.15 8.20 22.99
CA LEU A 367 -21.11 9.45 22.21
C LEU A 367 -20.78 9.24 20.72
N ARG A 368 -19.95 8.24 20.39
CA ARG A 368 -19.64 7.89 18.98
C ARG A 368 -20.81 7.24 18.25
N THR A 369 -21.70 6.56 18.98
CA THR A 369 -22.86 5.90 18.38
C THR A 369 -23.97 6.91 18.08
N MET A 370 -24.09 8.00 18.84
CA MET A 370 -25.10 9.04 18.63
C MET A 370 -24.80 10.03 17.48
N ALA A 371 -23.55 10.11 17.00
CA ALA A 371 -23.18 10.94 15.85
C ALA A 371 -23.76 10.42 14.49
N THR A 372 -24.32 9.21 14.46
CA THR A 372 -24.83 8.57 13.24
C THR A 372 -26.20 9.06 12.76
N ALA A 373 -26.90 9.92 13.51
CA ALA A 373 -28.25 10.39 13.18
C ALA A 373 -28.32 11.67 12.32
N ALA A 374 -27.19 12.34 12.04
CA ALA A 374 -27.21 13.56 11.23
C ALA A 374 -27.52 13.26 9.76
N SER A 375 -28.38 14.06 9.12
CA SER A 375 -28.71 13.87 7.70
C SER A 375 -27.46 13.97 6.81
N PRO A 376 -27.34 13.14 5.75
CA PRO A 376 -26.19 13.18 4.85
C PRO A 376 -26.07 14.57 4.20
N SER A 377 -24.91 15.19 4.36
CA SER A 377 -24.63 16.56 3.92
C SER A 377 -23.15 16.72 3.59
N PHE A 378 -22.81 17.80 2.87
CA PHE A 378 -21.42 18.14 2.56
C PHE A 378 -20.55 18.29 3.82
N ALA A 379 -21.04 18.96 4.86
CA ALA A 379 -20.29 19.12 6.11
C ALA A 379 -20.01 17.77 6.79
N ARG A 380 -20.94 16.81 6.68
CA ARG A 380 -20.78 15.48 7.27
C ARG A 380 -19.71 14.66 6.54
N ILE A 381 -19.69 14.64 5.20
CA ILE A 381 -18.62 13.92 4.46
C ILE A 381 -17.25 14.52 4.76
N ILE A 382 -17.14 15.84 4.90
CA ILE A 382 -15.88 16.49 5.27
C ILE A 382 -15.43 16.06 6.68
N SER A 383 -16.34 16.05 7.66
CA SER A 383 -16.03 15.56 9.01
C SER A 383 -15.63 14.09 9.00
N GLU A 384 -16.33 13.24 8.25
CA GLU A 384 -15.99 11.82 8.16
C GLU A 384 -14.65 11.58 7.48
N LEU A 385 -14.25 12.43 6.51
CA LEU A 385 -12.90 12.39 5.93
C LEU A 385 -11.85 12.88 6.92
N ASP A 386 -12.12 13.96 7.67
CA ASP A 386 -11.21 14.47 8.71
C ASP A 386 -11.00 13.45 9.85
N ASP A 387 -12.01 12.65 10.16
CA ASP A 387 -11.98 11.63 11.22
C ASP A 387 -11.53 10.25 10.71
N SER A 388 -11.34 10.08 9.39
CA SER A 388 -10.97 8.81 8.76
C SER A 388 -9.48 8.71 8.46
N TYR A 389 -8.99 7.47 8.39
CA TYR A 389 -7.64 7.15 7.91
C TYR A 389 -7.66 6.47 6.53
N ASP A 390 -8.82 6.04 6.06
CA ASP A 390 -9.05 5.45 4.73
C ASP A 390 -10.12 6.26 4.00
N ASP A 391 -9.69 7.40 3.47
CA ASP A 391 -10.53 8.38 2.78
C ASP A 391 -11.24 7.77 1.57
N LEU A 392 -10.60 6.82 0.88
CA LEU A 392 -11.20 6.15 -0.28
C LEU A 392 -12.35 5.24 0.12
N THR A 393 -12.25 4.55 1.26
CA THR A 393 -13.38 3.75 1.78
C THR A 393 -14.56 4.64 2.18
N VAL A 394 -14.30 5.79 2.80
CA VAL A 394 -15.34 6.80 3.08
C VAL A 394 -15.97 7.30 1.78
N LEU A 395 -15.18 7.71 0.80
CA LEU A 395 -15.74 8.20 -0.47
C LEU A 395 -16.57 7.13 -1.21
N ARG A 396 -16.15 5.86 -1.16
CA ARG A 396 -16.90 4.74 -1.75
C ARG A 396 -18.20 4.45 -1.00
N SER A 397 -18.24 4.57 0.32
CA SER A 397 -19.50 4.44 1.06
C SER A 397 -20.44 5.57 0.70
N TRP A 398 -19.96 6.81 0.58
CA TRP A 398 -20.77 7.95 0.15
C TRP A 398 -21.24 7.85 -1.30
N GLU A 399 -20.41 7.36 -2.23
CA GLU A 399 -20.81 7.06 -3.61
C GLU A 399 -21.98 6.07 -3.65
N ARG A 400 -21.94 5.04 -2.80
CA ARG A 400 -22.98 4.01 -2.73
C ARG A 400 -24.25 4.49 -2.03
N ASP A 401 -24.10 5.07 -0.85
CA ASP A 401 -25.20 5.29 0.10
C ASP A 401 -25.81 6.68 -0.04
N HIS A 402 -25.00 7.67 -0.48
CA HIS A 402 -25.39 9.08 -0.55
C HIS A 402 -24.99 9.78 -1.87
N PRO A 403 -25.15 9.15 -3.07
CA PRO A 403 -24.65 9.70 -4.33
C PRO A 403 -25.23 11.08 -4.67
N ARG A 404 -26.45 11.38 -4.22
CA ARG A 404 -27.11 12.67 -4.46
C ARG A 404 -26.36 13.85 -3.83
N VAL A 405 -25.63 13.62 -2.74
CA VAL A 405 -24.81 14.67 -2.09
C VAL A 405 -23.62 14.99 -2.98
N ILE A 406 -22.89 13.97 -3.46
CA ILE A 406 -21.73 14.15 -4.35
C ILE A 406 -22.15 14.75 -5.70
N GLN A 407 -23.29 14.33 -6.26
CA GLN A 407 -23.87 14.91 -7.48
C GLN A 407 -24.26 16.39 -7.35
N GLY A 408 -24.32 16.92 -6.13
CA GLY A 408 -24.61 18.33 -5.84
C GLY A 408 -23.37 19.19 -5.64
N PHE A 409 -22.16 18.62 -5.68
CA PHE A 409 -20.93 19.37 -5.44
C PHE A 409 -20.73 20.48 -6.46
N SER A 410 -20.38 21.66 -5.96
CA SER A 410 -19.77 22.71 -6.76
C SER A 410 -18.28 22.38 -7.04
N PRO A 411 -17.61 23.13 -7.93
CA PRO A 411 -16.16 23.00 -8.11
C PRO A 411 -15.36 23.14 -6.80
N ALA A 412 -15.78 24.05 -5.92
CA ALA A 412 -15.14 24.27 -4.62
C ALA A 412 -15.36 23.08 -3.67
N ASP A 413 -16.56 22.50 -3.64
CA ASP A 413 -16.87 21.33 -2.80
C ASP A 413 -16.07 20.11 -3.24
N ALA A 414 -16.01 19.86 -4.54
CA ALA A 414 -15.24 18.76 -5.12
C ALA A 414 -13.73 18.91 -4.81
N GLN A 415 -13.19 20.12 -4.96
CA GLN A 415 -11.83 20.44 -4.56
C GLN A 415 -11.59 20.19 -3.07
N GLN A 416 -12.49 20.65 -2.20
CA GLN A 416 -12.35 20.52 -0.76
C GLN A 416 -12.33 19.04 -0.35
N VAL A 417 -13.25 18.24 -0.87
CA VAL A 417 -13.31 16.78 -0.62
C VAL A 417 -12.01 16.09 -1.05
N VAL A 418 -11.52 16.36 -2.27
CA VAL A 418 -10.27 15.75 -2.74
C VAL A 418 -9.06 16.24 -1.93
N SER A 419 -9.07 17.50 -1.47
CA SER A 419 -7.98 18.04 -0.65
C SER A 419 -7.90 17.45 0.75
N LYS A 420 -9.01 16.93 1.27
CA LYS A 420 -9.09 16.22 2.56
C LYS A 420 -8.45 14.84 2.52
N VAL A 421 -8.18 14.31 1.33
CA VAL A 421 -7.49 13.03 1.20
C VAL A 421 -6.03 13.18 1.62
N ASP A 422 -5.68 12.48 2.69
CA ASP A 422 -4.40 12.58 3.39
C ASP A 422 -3.22 12.17 2.51
N TYR A 423 -3.39 11.09 1.76
CA TYR A 423 -2.36 10.55 0.89
C TYR A 423 -2.44 11.17 -0.51
N SER A 424 -1.39 11.88 -0.93
CA SER A 424 -1.38 12.55 -2.24
C SER A 424 -1.59 11.56 -3.41
N PHE A 425 -1.13 10.32 -3.29
CA PHE A 425 -1.31 9.29 -4.31
C PHE A 425 -2.75 8.74 -4.41
N ASP A 426 -3.58 8.94 -3.39
CA ASP A 426 -5.00 8.53 -3.40
C ASP A 426 -5.90 9.62 -3.98
N ARG A 427 -5.43 10.88 -4.06
CA ARG A 427 -6.19 12.01 -4.61
C ARG A 427 -6.70 11.78 -6.03
N PRO A 428 -5.93 11.19 -6.97
CA PRO A 428 -6.46 10.85 -8.30
C PRO A 428 -7.57 9.81 -8.27
N ALA A 429 -7.54 8.85 -7.33
CA ALA A 429 -8.62 7.87 -7.16
C ALA A 429 -9.86 8.50 -6.53
N ALA A 430 -9.68 9.33 -5.51
CA ALA A 430 -10.75 10.09 -4.86
C ALA A 430 -11.46 11.03 -5.84
N ALA A 431 -10.68 11.79 -6.62
CA ALA A 431 -11.21 12.70 -7.63
C ALA A 431 -11.99 11.96 -8.71
N GLU A 432 -11.54 10.76 -9.11
CA GLU A 432 -12.25 9.91 -10.06
C GLU A 432 -13.60 9.44 -9.50
N ILE A 433 -13.67 9.04 -8.22
CA ILE A 433 -14.93 8.68 -7.54
C ILE A 433 -15.90 9.85 -7.58
N VAL A 434 -15.44 11.06 -7.21
CA VAL A 434 -16.26 12.28 -7.25
C VAL A 434 -16.76 12.55 -8.67
N ALA A 435 -15.85 12.59 -9.66
CA ALA A 435 -16.20 12.87 -11.06
C ALA A 435 -17.20 11.86 -11.63
N ARG A 436 -16.97 10.57 -11.38
CA ARG A 436 -17.86 9.48 -11.83
C ARG A 436 -19.24 9.59 -11.22
N THR A 437 -19.32 9.89 -9.92
CA THR A 437 -20.59 10.02 -9.20
C THR A 437 -21.39 11.22 -9.69
N MET A 438 -20.72 12.34 -10.02
CA MET A 438 -21.33 13.54 -10.56
C MET A 438 -21.87 13.36 -11.99
N GLY A 439 -21.25 12.49 -12.79
CA GLY A 439 -21.67 12.20 -14.16
C GLY A 439 -21.67 13.46 -15.04
N SER A 440 -22.78 13.75 -15.72
CA SER A 440 -22.91 14.88 -16.65
C SER A 440 -22.82 16.27 -16.01
N LYS A 441 -22.80 16.36 -14.67
CA LYS A 441 -22.57 17.63 -13.95
C LYS A 441 -21.11 17.95 -13.72
N PHE A 442 -20.21 17.00 -13.98
CA PHE A 442 -18.77 17.21 -13.84
C PHE A 442 -18.24 17.98 -15.07
N THR A 443 -17.60 19.14 -14.85
CA THR A 443 -17.19 20.08 -15.90
C THR A 443 -15.70 20.43 -15.82
N CYS A 444 -15.17 21.12 -16.83
CA CYS A 444 -13.80 21.65 -16.81
C CYS A 444 -13.51 22.54 -15.60
N ASP A 445 -14.50 23.25 -15.06
CA ASP A 445 -14.31 24.05 -13.85
C ASP A 445 -14.02 23.19 -12.62
N HIS A 446 -14.60 21.99 -12.53
CA HIS A 446 -14.28 21.02 -11.48
C HIS A 446 -12.86 20.48 -11.65
N VAL A 447 -12.45 20.17 -12.89
CA VAL A 447 -11.07 19.72 -13.19
C VAL A 447 -10.05 20.79 -12.79
N VAL A 448 -10.32 22.06 -13.11
CA VAL A 448 -9.46 23.19 -12.74
C VAL A 448 -9.39 23.34 -11.22
N ALA A 449 -10.52 23.31 -10.51
CA ALA A 449 -10.56 23.46 -9.06
C ALA A 449 -9.77 22.35 -8.33
N ILE A 450 -9.97 21.09 -8.73
CA ILE A 450 -9.27 19.94 -8.15
C ILE A 450 -7.76 20.01 -8.46
N THR A 451 -7.40 20.27 -9.72
CA THR A 451 -5.99 20.30 -10.17
C THR A 451 -5.21 21.50 -9.60
N ALA A 452 -5.87 22.61 -9.29
CA ALA A 452 -5.21 23.81 -8.74
C ALA A 452 -4.55 23.58 -7.37
N GLN A 453 -4.97 22.54 -6.64
CA GLN A 453 -4.40 22.17 -5.32
C GLN A 453 -3.18 21.26 -5.40
N ALA A 454 -2.90 20.68 -6.58
CA ALA A 454 -1.73 19.83 -6.74
C ALA A 454 -0.44 20.66 -6.66
N GLN A 455 0.44 20.29 -5.72
CA GLN A 455 1.66 21.03 -5.42
C GLN A 455 2.79 20.77 -6.44
N ASN A 456 2.70 19.67 -7.17
CA ASN A 456 3.70 19.25 -8.15
C ASN A 456 3.06 18.96 -9.52
N GLY A 457 3.87 19.01 -10.58
CA GLY A 457 3.38 18.82 -11.94
C GLY A 457 2.97 17.38 -12.28
N PHE A 458 3.50 16.39 -11.54
CA PHE A 458 3.13 14.99 -11.74
C PHE A 458 1.70 14.71 -11.28
N ASP A 459 1.34 15.16 -10.08
CA ASP A 459 -0.02 15.05 -9.55
C ASP A 459 -1.00 15.82 -10.44
N LYS A 460 -0.60 16.99 -10.95
CA LYS A 460 -1.41 17.75 -11.92
C LYS A 460 -1.67 16.96 -13.19
N THR A 461 -0.63 16.41 -13.80
CA THR A 461 -0.76 15.66 -15.06
C THR A 461 -1.55 14.37 -14.87
N ASP A 462 -1.41 13.67 -13.75
CA ASP A 462 -2.20 12.47 -13.44
C ASP A 462 -3.68 12.81 -13.21
N LEU A 463 -3.97 13.87 -12.44
CA LEU A 463 -5.34 14.37 -12.25
C LEU A 463 -5.97 14.79 -13.58
N VAL A 464 -5.27 15.57 -14.41
CA VAL A 464 -5.82 16.02 -15.71
C VAL A 464 -6.06 14.84 -16.64
N ASN A 465 -5.10 13.92 -16.78
CA ASN A 465 -5.24 12.76 -17.64
C ASN A 465 -6.44 11.89 -17.27
N LYS A 466 -6.77 11.83 -15.98
CA LYS A 466 -7.87 11.03 -15.46
C LYS A 466 -9.21 11.76 -15.52
N LEU A 467 -9.24 13.05 -15.18
CA LEU A 467 -10.47 13.81 -14.99
C LEU A 467 -10.93 14.55 -16.24
N ALA A 468 -10.02 15.05 -17.09
CA ALA A 468 -10.41 15.82 -18.28
C ALA A 468 -11.35 15.04 -19.21
N PRO A 469 -11.12 13.74 -19.52
CA PRO A 469 -12.03 12.96 -20.36
C PRO A 469 -13.44 12.77 -19.77
N MET A 470 -13.61 13.01 -18.45
CA MET A 470 -14.89 12.88 -17.75
C MET A 470 -15.69 14.19 -17.73
N ALA A 471 -15.09 15.32 -18.12
CA ALA A 471 -15.75 16.62 -18.12
C ALA A 471 -16.74 16.76 -19.29
N SER A 472 -18.00 17.07 -18.98
CA SER A 472 -19.10 17.14 -19.95
C SER A 472 -18.95 18.26 -20.99
N ASP A 473 -18.17 19.30 -20.67
CA ASP A 473 -17.96 20.50 -21.48
C ASP A 473 -16.52 20.62 -22.01
N LEU A 474 -15.75 19.52 -22.02
CA LEU A 474 -14.35 19.50 -22.46
C LEU A 474 -14.16 20.12 -23.85
N ALA A 475 -15.02 19.78 -24.81
CA ALA A 475 -14.94 20.26 -26.19
C ALA A 475 -15.00 21.79 -26.31
N THR A 476 -15.73 22.45 -25.41
CA THR A 476 -15.93 23.90 -25.43
C THR A 476 -14.96 24.63 -24.50
N ASN A 477 -14.62 24.02 -23.36
CA ASN A 477 -13.94 24.71 -22.24
C ASN A 477 -12.55 24.17 -21.91
N LYS A 478 -11.94 23.28 -22.72
CA LYS A 478 -10.58 22.76 -22.48
C LYS A 478 -9.51 23.83 -22.31
N GLY A 479 -9.69 25.01 -22.92
CA GLY A 479 -8.78 26.15 -22.77
C GLY A 479 -8.57 26.58 -21.31
N LYS A 480 -9.56 26.35 -20.43
CA LYS A 480 -9.43 26.61 -18.98
C LYS A 480 -8.43 25.67 -18.31
N ILE A 481 -8.42 24.39 -18.70
CA ILE A 481 -7.49 23.39 -18.17
C ILE A 481 -6.08 23.69 -18.70
N VAL A 482 -5.96 23.97 -20.01
CA VAL A 482 -4.69 24.32 -20.65
C VAL A 482 -4.02 25.53 -19.98
N ALA A 483 -4.79 26.55 -19.60
CA ALA A 483 -4.27 27.74 -18.93
C ALA A 483 -3.67 27.47 -17.53
N LEU A 484 -4.00 26.34 -16.89
CA LEU A 484 -3.45 25.93 -15.60
C LEU A 484 -2.11 25.17 -15.73
N LEU A 485 -1.81 24.67 -16.93
CA LEU A 485 -0.71 23.77 -17.21
C LEU A 485 0.45 24.52 -17.86
N SER A 486 1.68 24.21 -17.43
CA SER A 486 2.91 24.56 -18.14
C SER A 486 2.98 23.86 -19.50
N ASP A 487 3.82 24.36 -20.41
CA ASP A 487 3.99 23.79 -21.75
C ASP A 487 4.33 22.29 -21.72
N TYR A 488 5.14 21.87 -20.75
CA TYR A 488 5.47 20.46 -20.55
C TYR A 488 4.24 19.63 -20.13
N GLU A 489 3.49 20.10 -19.14
CA GLU A 489 2.30 19.40 -18.66
C GLU A 489 1.22 19.32 -19.75
N GLN A 490 1.07 20.36 -20.57
CA GLN A 490 0.19 20.35 -21.75
C GLN A 490 0.59 19.26 -22.74
N GLN A 491 1.90 19.10 -23.01
CA GLN A 491 2.39 18.05 -23.89
C GLN A 491 2.05 16.65 -23.35
N VAL A 492 2.26 16.43 -22.04
CA VAL A 492 1.96 15.17 -21.35
C VAL A 492 0.45 14.88 -21.35
N CYS A 493 -0.39 15.91 -21.22
CA CYS A 493 -1.86 15.78 -21.14
C CYS A 493 -2.57 15.85 -22.50
N SER A 494 -1.84 16.03 -23.59
CA SER A 494 -2.41 16.27 -24.93
C SER A 494 -3.45 15.23 -25.35
N ALA A 495 -3.20 13.94 -25.08
CA ALA A 495 -4.13 12.87 -25.41
C ALA A 495 -5.47 12.95 -24.64
N ALA A 496 -5.42 13.38 -23.38
CA ALA A 496 -6.62 13.50 -22.54
C ALA A 496 -7.43 14.77 -22.84
N LEU A 497 -6.80 15.78 -23.42
CA LEU A 497 -7.42 17.06 -23.75
C LEU A 497 -8.08 17.09 -25.15
N GLY A 498 -7.91 16.03 -25.94
CA GLY A 498 -8.38 15.95 -27.34
C GLY A 498 -7.80 17.07 -28.18
#